data_AF-A0A1G1C9G7-F1
#
_entry.id   AF-A0A1G1C9G7-F1
#
_cell.length_a   1.000
_cell.length_b   1.000
_cell.length_c   1.000
_cell.angle_alpha   90.00
_cell.angle_beta   90.00
_cell.angle_gamma   90.00
#
_symmetry.space_group_name_H-M   'P 1'
#
loop_
_entity.id
_entity.type
_entity.pdbx_description
1 polymer ?
#
loop_
_entity_poly.entity_id
_entity_poly.type
_entity_poly.pdbx_seq_one_letter_code
_entity_poly.pdbx_strand_id
1 'polypeptide(L)'
;MGDMSLSFLKPRLTNVLLTLVIFSLPLLRERAVFPEGGYEIVYYRPIFLLTAYLQMQDFQPLFLMVGLLLVIYLAVSVVVAIVSKMSKKKGK
;
A
#
# COMPACT_ATOMS: atom_id res chain seq x y z
N MET A 1 -15.89 0.18 -30.11
CA MET A 1 -15.59 0.13 -28.67
C MET A 1 -14.11 0.47 -28.53
N GLY A 2 -13.79 1.64 -27.96
CA GLY A 2 -12.40 2.08 -27.87
C GLY A 2 -11.61 1.13 -26.98
N ASP A 3 -10.46 0.67 -27.47
CA ASP A 3 -9.48 -0.06 -26.70
C ASP A 3 -9.01 0.82 -25.52
N MET A 4 -9.72 0.72 -24.39
CA MET A 4 -9.25 1.24 -23.11
C MET A 4 -8.12 0.33 -22.65
N SER A 5 -6.98 0.46 -23.33
CA SER A 5 -5.72 -0.19 -22.99
C SER A 5 -5.43 0.07 -21.51
N LEU A 6 -5.59 -0.96 -20.67
CA LEU A 6 -5.22 -1.01 -19.25
C LEU A 6 -3.69 -0.95 -19.06
N SER A 7 -2.97 -0.28 -19.97
CA SER A 7 -1.52 -0.09 -19.95
C SER A 7 -1.02 0.62 -18.68
N PHE A 8 -1.91 1.28 -17.94
CA PHE A 8 -1.61 1.88 -16.64
C PHE A 8 -1.53 0.85 -15.50
N LEU A 9 -2.21 -0.30 -15.63
CA LEU A 9 -2.14 -1.40 -14.67
C LEU A 9 -0.86 -2.24 -14.83
N LYS A 10 -0.13 -2.09 -15.94
CA LYS A 10 1.12 -2.84 -16.17
C LYS A 10 2.08 -2.59 -15.00
N PRO A 11 2.66 -3.64 -14.40
CA PRO A 11 3.60 -3.52 -13.30
C PRO A 11 4.86 -2.80 -13.80
N ARG A 12 4.89 -1.49 -13.60
CA ARG A 12 6.08 -0.67 -13.79
C ARG A 12 6.81 -0.61 -12.47
N LEU A 13 8.13 -0.80 -12.52
CA LEU A 13 8.97 -0.78 -11.32
C LEU A 13 8.73 0.48 -10.47
N THR A 14 8.53 1.63 -11.11
CA THR A 14 8.19 2.89 -10.43
C THR A 14 6.90 2.82 -9.63
N ASN A 15 5.83 2.22 -10.18
CA ASN A 15 4.53 2.12 -9.49
C ASN A 15 4.64 1.18 -8.29
N VAL A 16 5.36 0.07 -8.45
CA VAL A 16 5.61 -0.89 -7.37
C VAL A 16 6.42 -0.24 -6.25
N LEU A 17 7.51 0.46 -6.57
CA LEU A 17 8.34 1.16 -5.59
C LEU A 17 7.55 2.25 -4.84
N LEU A 18 6.78 3.07 -5.56
CA LEU A 18 5.94 4.10 -4.93
C LEU A 18 4.88 3.49 -4.01
N THR A 19 4.27 2.38 -4.43
CA THR A 19 3.29 1.65 -3.60
C THR A 19 3.94 1.15 -2.32
N LEU A 20 5.13 0.54 -2.40
CA LEU A 20 5.86 0.07 -1.22
C LEU A 20 6.24 1.22 -0.29
N VAL A 21 6.69 2.36 -0.84
CA VAL A 21 7.00 3.55 -0.04
C VAL A 21 5.74 4.04 0.69
N ILE A 22 4.63 4.23 -0.03
CA ILE A 22 3.36 4.69 0.55
C ILE A 22 2.82 3.71 1.59
N PHE A 23 2.93 2.41 1.34
CA PHE A 23 2.50 1.37 2.28
C PHE A 23 3.41 1.28 3.52
N SER A 24 4.70 1.62 3.37
CA SER A 24 5.69 1.61 4.46
C SER A 24 5.67 2.85 5.36
N LEU A 25 5.11 3.95 4.86
CA LEU A 25 5.08 5.26 5.50
C LEU A 25 4.18 5.35 6.74
N PRO A 26 2.92 4.86 6.72
CA PRO A 26 2.06 5.02 7.87
C PRO A 26 2.57 4.21 9.06
N LEU A 27 2.60 4.85 10.22
CA LEU A 27 2.81 4.21 11.51
C LEU A 27 1.43 3.90 12.08
N LEU A 28 1.05 2.62 12.09
CA LEU A 28 -0.16 2.17 12.75
C LEU A 28 0.09 2.23 14.26
N ARG A 29 -0.70 3.07 14.93
CA ARG A 29 -0.65 3.25 16.37
C ARG A 29 -1.66 2.31 17.01
N GLU A 30 -1.18 1.38 17.81
CA GLU A 30 -2.00 0.46 18.57
C GLU A 30 -1.82 0.72 20.07
N ARG A 31 -2.89 0.55 20.84
CA ARG A 31 -2.81 0.56 22.31
C ARG A 31 -2.73 -0.89 22.77
N ALA A 32 -1.51 -1.37 23.02
CA ALA A 32 -1.31 -2.70 23.56
C ALA A 32 -1.60 -2.68 25.07
N VAL A 33 -2.41 -3.64 25.53
CA VAL A 33 -2.71 -3.81 26.96
C VAL A 33 -1.56 -4.58 27.60
N PHE A 34 -0.96 -4.02 28.65
CA PHE A 34 0.10 -4.72 29.38
C PHE A 34 -0.50 -5.78 30.30
N PRO A 35 0.13 -6.96 30.41
CA PRO A 35 -0.31 -7.99 31.37
C PRO A 35 -0.25 -7.51 32.83
N GLU A 36 0.54 -6.48 33.13
CA GLU A 36 0.68 -5.88 34.47
C GLU A 36 -0.27 -4.69 34.72
N GLY A 37 -1.14 -4.37 33.74
CA GLY A 37 -2.07 -3.26 33.78
C GLY A 37 -1.54 -1.99 33.10
N GLY A 38 -2.44 -1.25 32.46
CA GLY A 38 -2.11 -0.04 31.69
C GLY A 38 -2.07 -0.26 30.18
N TYR A 39 -1.81 0.82 29.44
CA TYR A 39 -1.71 0.83 27.98
C TYR A 39 -0.36 1.39 27.55
N GLU A 40 0.35 0.66 26.70
CA GLU A 40 1.49 1.21 25.96
C GLU A 40 1.07 1.54 24.53
N ILE A 41 1.57 2.67 24.02
CA ILE A 41 1.37 3.06 22.64
C ILE A 41 2.46 2.39 21.82
N VAL A 42 2.08 1.40 21.02
CA VAL A 42 3.01 0.71 20.13
C VAL A 42 2.80 1.21 18.71
N TYR A 43 3.91 1.42 18.00
CA TYR A 43 3.91 1.87 16.62
C TYR A 43 4.38 0.72 15.73
N TYR A 44 3.50 0.26 14.85
CA TYR A 44 3.81 -0.79 13.89
C TYR A 44 3.85 -0.22 12.48
N ARG A 45 4.81 -0.68 11.67
CA ARG A 45 4.78 -0.43 10.22
C ARG A 45 3.97 -1.53 9.55
N PRO A 46 3.08 -1.24 8.60
CA PRO A 46 2.26 -2.23 7.92
C PRO A 46 3.06 -3.37 7.26
N ILE A 47 4.28 -3.07 6.78
CA ILE A 47 5.18 -4.09 6.22
C ILE A 47 5.57 -5.14 7.27
N PHE A 48 5.86 -4.72 8.50
CA PHE A 48 6.21 -5.64 9.58
C PHE A 48 4.99 -6.44 10.07
N LEU A 49 3.80 -5.84 10.02
CA LEU A 49 2.57 -6.56 10.35
C LEU A 49 2.25 -7.66 9.33
N LEU A 50 2.51 -7.43 8.05
CA LEU A 50 2.39 -8.48 7.02
C LEU A 50 3.24 -9.71 7.35
N THR A 51 4.50 -9.50 7.75
CA THR A 51 5.37 -10.61 8.16
C THR A 51 4.91 -11.26 9.46
N ALA A 52 4.44 -10.47 10.43
CA ALA A 52 3.94 -10.98 11.71
C ALA A 52 2.70 -11.87 11.51
N TYR A 53 1.72 -11.42 10.73
CA TYR A 53 0.52 -12.21 10.44
C TYR A 53 0.83 -13.48 9.66
N LEU A 54 1.78 -13.43 8.73
CA LEU A 54 2.22 -14.64 8.01
C LEU A 54 2.86 -15.65 8.96
N GLN A 55 3.70 -15.20 9.91
CA GLN A 55 4.30 -16.05 10.93
C GLN A 55 3.28 -16.63 11.90
N MET A 56 2.28 -15.84 12.28
CA MET A 56 1.17 -16.25 13.15
C MET A 56 0.12 -17.12 12.43
N GLN A 57 0.25 -17.31 11.11
CA GLN A 57 -0.74 -17.96 10.25
C GLN A 57 -2.14 -17.31 10.35
N ASP A 58 -2.18 -16.02 10.69
CA ASP A 58 -3.42 -15.27 10.80
C ASP A 58 -3.79 -14.66 9.44
N PHE A 59 -4.49 -15.46 8.65
CA PHE A 59 -4.76 -15.14 7.25
C PHE A 59 -5.77 -14.01 7.07
N GLN A 60 -6.69 -13.81 8.01
CA GLN A 60 -7.72 -12.77 7.87
C GLN A 60 -7.14 -11.35 7.81
N PRO A 61 -6.35 -10.87 8.81
CA PRO A 61 -5.72 -9.56 8.73
C PRO A 61 -4.66 -9.48 7.63
N LEU A 62 -4.01 -10.61 7.30
CA LEU A 62 -3.08 -10.68 6.18
C LEU A 62 -3.76 -10.37 4.84
N PHE A 63 -4.91 -10.98 4.55
CA PHE A 63 -5.68 -10.69 3.33
C PHE A 63 -6.18 -9.25 3.28
N LEU A 64 -6.58 -8.68 4.42
CA LEU A 64 -6.96 -7.27 4.50
C LEU A 64 -5.78 -6.34 4.15
N MET A 65 -4.58 -6.64 4.63
CA MET A 65 -3.38 -5.86 4.31
C MET A 65 -2.96 -6.01 2.84
N VAL A 66 -3.05 -7.21 2.27
CA VAL A 66 -2.81 -7.44 0.84
C VAL A 66 -3.84 -6.68 0.00
N GLY A 67 -5.11 -6.72 0.39
CA GLY A 67 -6.18 -5.94 -0.27
C GLY A 67 -5.92 -4.45 -0.23
N LEU A 68 -5.51 -3.91 0.93
CA LEU A 68 -5.10 -2.51 1.06
C LEU A 68 -3.92 -2.17 0.14
N LEU A 69 -2.91 -3.04 0.08
CA LEU A 69 -1.74 -2.85 -0.78
C LEU A 69 -2.12 -2.79 -2.27
N LEU A 70 -3.07 -3.63 -2.70
CA LEU A 70 -3.62 -3.58 -4.06
C LEU A 70 -4.39 -2.28 -4.33
N VAL A 71 -5.19 -1.80 -3.39
CA VAL A 71 -5.91 -0.51 -3.51
C VAL A 71 -4.93 0.65 -3.65
N ILE A 72 -3.85 0.68 -2.85
CA ILE A 72 -2.81 1.69 -2.96
C ILE A 72 -2.11 1.60 -4.32
N TYR A 73 -1.78 0.40 -4.79
CA TYR A 73 -1.17 0.21 -6.11
C TYR A 73 -2.04 0.77 -7.23
N LEU A 74 -3.35 0.51 -7.18
CA LEU A 74 -4.30 1.04 -8.15
C LEU A 74 -4.34 2.58 -8.09
N ALA A 75 -4.44 3.16 -6.90
CA ALA A 75 -4.44 4.61 -6.73
C ALA A 75 -3.16 5.26 -7.27
N VAL A 76 -1.98 4.72 -6.93
CA VAL A 76 -0.67 5.18 -7.42
C VAL A 76 -0.61 5.07 -8.94
N SER A 77 -1.04 3.95 -9.50
CA SER A 77 -1.04 3.73 -10.95
C SER A 77 -1.92 4.73 -11.69
N VAL A 78 -3.08 5.08 -11.15
CA VAL A 78 -3.98 6.12 -11.69
C VAL A 78 -3.31 7.49 -11.63
N VAL A 79 -2.73 7.88 -10.49
CA VAL A 79 -2.04 9.17 -10.33
C VAL A 79 -0.87 9.29 -11.31
N VAL A 80 -0.02 8.26 -11.41
CA VAL A 80 1.11 8.23 -12.35
C VAL A 80 0.62 8.35 -13.80
N ALA A 81 -0.49 7.70 -14.16
CA ALA A 81 -1.06 7.79 -15.50
C ALA A 81 -1.56 9.21 -15.83
N ILE A 82 -2.23 9.88 -14.88
CA ILE A 82 -2.70 11.27 -15.03
C ILE A 82 -1.50 12.22 -15.19
N VAL A 83 -0.51 12.14 -14.29
CA VAL A 83 0.69 12.98 -14.30
C VAL A 83 1.49 12.78 -15.60
N SER A 84 1.62 11.54 -16.07
CA SER A 84 2.29 11.21 -17.32
C SER A 84 1.58 11.83 -18.54
N LYS A 85 0.25 11.80 -18.57
CA LYS A 85 -0.54 12.43 -19.65
C LYS A 85 -0.40 13.95 -19.62
N MET A 86 -0.44 14.58 -18.44
CA MET A 86 -0.25 16.03 -18.29
C MET A 86 1.15 16.48 -18.71
N SER A 87 2.19 15.73 -18.34
CA SER A 87 3.58 16.06 -18.68
C SER A 87 3.82 15.97 -20.20
N LYS A 88 3.26 14.96 -20.87
CA LYS A 88 3.32 14.85 -22.34
C LYS A 88 2.57 15.98 -23.06
N LYS A 89 1.51 16.53 -22.44
CA LYS A 89 0.75 17.67 -23.00
C LYS A 89 1.51 19.00 -22.89
N LYS A 90 2.40 19.15 -21.89
CA LYS A 90 3.24 20.35 -21.70
C LYS A 90 4.49 20.40 -22.58
N GLY A 91 4.93 19.26 -23.12
CA GLY A 91 6.12 19.15 -23.99
C GLY A 91 5.82 19.22 -25.49
N LYS A 92 4.60 19.59 -25.88
CA LYS A 92 4.16 19.91 -27.24
C LYS A 92 3.68 21.36 -27.25
#